data_AF-A0A3Q7QD07-F1
#
_entry.id   AF-A0A3Q7QD07-F1
#
_cell.length_a   1.000
_cell.length_b   1.000
_cell.length_c   1.000
_cell.angle_alpha   90.00
_cell.angle_beta   90.00
_cell.angle_gamma   90.00
#
_symmetry.space_group_name_H-M   'P 1'
#
loop_
_entity.id
_entity.type
_entity.pdbx_description
1 polymer ?
#
loop_
_entity_poly.entity_id
_entity_poly.type
_entity_poly.pdbx_seq_one_letter_code
_entity_poly.pdbx_strand_id
1 'polypeptide(L)'
;MLIDSYILPSTTIPDHLSSLIIVMLYDFQERKFQARLFSDNEEPIAEVQEVENLLNSFKTKLAAALARYRIKHDALSIYHILPETVRNQELRASTLPLYAWINTCKISPEEVYYSLKKKGYNKVTSVLHIDDKVYAVDQHCYDVLIFPSHLKNDLLNIDLFKEYKLIFQDKSRSLAVHSVRALLNMDDDILMVNTGSWYTVAHMSVLTNNNTSKIFVCGLKSQAKDPDLKNLFTKMGCKNIQILHETFLNTEPKDHRLQKVKVILLLPHCSGLGVSNPVEFILNEHEDTGLLKDFSQGGTSEDKLHILAQQQYEQLTHAMKFTKAQAVVYCTCSVYPEENEAVVKKALEFQDLGIKVQPYRLSPPVLPLCSLKEIHLSTDKFFRMEPSGITNGCFLSVLTRERDPSETVSVRDVLARAAAKGLLDGIELGKSSKRERKKKKSKISLPKAPTSDNSGIQTKIAEFLNRETNANANRSETLTTKTSLPQKKATSAASSSQVRKPGKPATNPLVPTFMKNTAHPRPCERQTNFIRPRPEDRVIALKPIEIVLPPVMLPSSSPHGIKSQIPTQHFYYHWVGPKTGYFTSPSITRRGEKPKENLPSFPFRRPRPWL
;
A
#
# COMPACT_ATOMS: atom_id res chain seq x y z
N MET A 1 16.85 23.46 -14.52
CA MET A 1 17.92 24.12 -13.72
C MET A 1 19.33 23.82 -14.23
N LEU A 2 19.87 22.59 -14.14
CA LEU A 2 21.22 22.28 -14.62
C LEU A 2 21.41 22.62 -16.12
N ILE A 3 20.42 22.26 -16.96
CA ILE A 3 20.39 22.60 -18.39
C ILE A 3 20.35 24.12 -18.59
N ASP A 4 19.40 24.83 -17.96
CA ASP A 4 19.20 26.28 -18.13
C ASP A 4 20.34 27.13 -17.53
N SER A 5 21.12 26.55 -16.62
CA SER A 5 22.33 27.16 -16.04
C SER A 5 23.56 26.97 -16.94
N TYR A 6 23.42 26.19 -18.02
CA TYR A 6 24.48 25.77 -18.93
C TYR A 6 25.56 24.86 -18.32
N ILE A 7 25.40 24.36 -17.09
CA ILE A 7 26.37 23.42 -16.49
C ILE A 7 26.53 22.18 -17.38
N LEU A 8 25.45 21.43 -17.60
CA LEU A 8 25.45 20.19 -18.40
C LEU A 8 26.02 20.40 -19.83
N PRO A 9 25.60 21.44 -20.59
CA PRO A 9 26.20 21.73 -21.89
C PRO A 9 27.66 22.20 -21.87
N SER A 10 28.13 22.80 -20.78
CA SER A 10 29.45 23.46 -20.70
C SER A 10 30.59 22.55 -20.24
N THR A 11 30.26 21.39 -19.67
CA THR A 11 31.24 20.51 -19.04
C THR A 11 31.07 19.08 -19.52
N THR A 12 32.17 18.45 -19.95
CA THR A 12 32.32 16.99 -20.01
C THR A 12 32.43 16.47 -18.58
N ILE A 13 31.33 16.49 -17.83
CA ILE A 13 31.26 15.85 -16.51
C ILE A 13 31.42 14.34 -16.73
N PRO A 14 32.38 13.69 -16.06
CA PRO A 14 32.42 12.24 -16.04
C PRO A 14 31.11 11.68 -15.49
N ASP A 15 30.51 10.69 -16.16
CA ASP A 15 29.21 10.14 -15.78
C ASP A 15 29.13 9.73 -14.30
N HIS A 16 30.26 9.26 -13.73
CA HIS A 16 30.37 8.85 -12.33
C HIS A 16 30.17 9.99 -11.31
N LEU A 17 30.36 11.26 -11.69
CA LEU A 17 30.15 12.44 -10.82
C LEU A 17 28.72 13.01 -10.90
N SER A 18 27.89 12.55 -11.84
CA SER A 18 26.54 13.09 -12.04
C SER A 18 25.67 13.02 -10.79
N SER A 19 25.69 11.88 -10.09
CA SER A 19 24.96 11.69 -8.83
C SER A 19 25.47 12.62 -7.74
N LEU A 20 26.81 12.79 -7.65
CA LEU A 20 27.44 13.68 -6.68
C LEU A 20 27.05 15.14 -6.92
N ILE A 21 27.02 15.59 -8.18
CA ILE A 21 26.56 16.93 -8.56
C ILE A 21 25.12 17.18 -8.10
N ILE A 22 24.21 16.22 -8.29
CA ILE A 22 22.80 16.36 -7.89
C ILE A 22 22.69 16.51 -6.36
N VAL A 23 23.38 15.65 -5.61
CA VAL A 23 23.38 15.68 -4.14
C VAL A 23 23.98 16.99 -3.62
N MET A 24 25.12 17.41 -4.16
CA MET A 24 25.79 18.64 -3.74
C MET A 24 25.03 19.90 -4.17
N LEU A 25 24.30 19.86 -5.29
CA LEU A 25 23.47 20.96 -5.73
C LEU A 25 22.28 21.18 -4.79
N TYR A 26 21.71 20.11 -4.23
CA TYR A 26 20.66 20.19 -3.22
C TYR A 26 21.17 20.91 -1.96
N ASP A 27 22.30 20.46 -1.40
CA ASP A 27 22.96 21.12 -0.26
C ASP A 27 23.34 22.58 -0.58
N PHE A 28 23.92 22.83 -1.75
CA PHE A 28 24.29 24.19 -2.18
C PHE A 28 23.08 25.11 -2.29
N GLN A 29 21.95 24.59 -2.78
CA GLN A 29 20.68 25.32 -2.82
C GLN A 29 20.12 25.59 -1.42
N GLU A 30 20.15 24.62 -0.50
CA GLU A 30 19.72 24.82 0.90
C GLU A 30 20.54 25.92 1.59
N ARG A 31 21.85 25.96 1.31
CA ARG A 31 22.77 27.01 1.77
C ARG A 31 22.64 28.33 0.99
N LYS A 32 21.57 28.52 0.22
CA LYS A 32 21.29 29.71 -0.61
C LYS A 32 22.47 30.05 -1.55
N PHE A 33 23.08 29.02 -2.14
CA PHE A 33 24.23 29.10 -3.03
C PHE A 33 25.46 29.79 -2.38
N GLN A 34 25.65 29.65 -1.07
CA GLN A 34 26.89 30.05 -0.38
C GLN A 34 27.91 28.90 -0.44
N ALA A 35 29.21 29.16 -0.37
CA ALA A 35 30.23 28.11 -0.31
C ALA A 35 30.23 27.42 1.06
N ARG A 36 30.74 26.19 1.16
CA ARG A 36 30.90 25.55 2.48
C ARG A 36 31.99 26.24 3.29
N LEU A 37 31.79 26.29 4.60
CA LEU A 37 32.83 26.67 5.56
C LEU A 37 33.51 25.37 5.99
N PHE A 38 34.74 25.15 5.52
CA PHE A 38 35.56 24.04 5.97
C PHE A 38 36.07 24.32 7.38
N SER A 39 36.14 23.28 8.21
CA SER A 39 36.97 23.34 9.42
C SER A 39 38.40 22.95 9.05
N ASP A 40 39.42 23.56 9.67
CA ASP A 40 40.83 23.33 9.33
C ASP A 40 41.32 21.86 9.52
N ASN A 41 40.45 20.96 10.00
CA ASN A 41 40.76 19.57 10.35
C ASN A 41 40.16 18.52 9.41
N GLU A 42 39.45 18.90 8.34
CA GLU A 42 38.88 17.93 7.38
C GLU A 42 39.76 17.82 6.12
N GLU A 43 40.26 16.62 5.82
CA GLU A 43 40.92 16.36 4.54
C GLU A 43 39.90 16.46 3.39
N PRO A 44 40.12 17.34 2.39
CA PRO A 44 39.18 17.52 1.30
C PRO A 44 39.24 16.32 0.35
N ILE A 45 38.07 15.70 0.11
CA ILE A 45 37.91 14.68 -0.92
C ILE A 45 37.99 15.37 -2.29
N ALA A 46 38.90 14.92 -3.16
CA ALA A 46 39.22 15.58 -4.41
C ALA A 46 38.00 15.74 -5.34
N GLU A 47 37.20 14.68 -5.51
CA GLU A 47 35.99 14.70 -6.35
C GLU A 47 34.93 15.66 -5.81
N VAL A 48 34.81 15.74 -4.48
CA VAL A 48 33.88 16.65 -3.81
C VAL A 48 34.32 18.11 -4.01
N GLN A 49 35.62 18.37 -3.91
CA GLN A 49 36.16 19.72 -4.13
C GLN A 49 35.99 20.15 -5.60
N GLU A 50 36.21 19.24 -6.54
CA GLU A 50 36.00 19.47 -7.97
C GLU A 50 34.54 19.87 -8.25
N VAL A 51 33.59 19.08 -7.76
CA VAL A 51 32.16 19.37 -7.92
C VAL A 51 31.75 20.66 -7.22
N GLU A 52 32.28 20.96 -6.03
CA GLU A 52 31.99 22.21 -5.33
C GLU A 52 32.50 23.43 -6.09
N ASN A 53 33.72 23.38 -6.61
CA ASN A 53 34.30 24.45 -7.42
C ASN A 53 33.45 24.68 -8.68
N LEU A 54 33.00 23.61 -9.32
CA LEU A 54 32.10 23.68 -10.48
C LEU A 54 30.76 24.32 -10.12
N LEU A 55 30.09 23.88 -9.06
CA LEU A 55 28.81 24.47 -8.65
C LEU A 55 28.97 25.95 -8.28
N ASN A 56 30.07 26.32 -7.60
CA ASN A 56 30.39 27.69 -7.26
C ASN A 56 30.64 28.57 -8.49
N SER A 57 31.34 28.06 -9.52
CA SER A 57 31.60 28.83 -10.75
C SER A 57 30.32 29.14 -11.53
N PHE A 58 29.25 28.35 -11.33
CA PHE A 58 27.93 28.56 -11.95
C PHE A 58 26.89 29.14 -10.99
N LYS A 59 27.25 29.54 -9.77
CA LYS A 59 26.35 30.06 -8.72
C LYS A 59 25.27 31.01 -9.24
N THR A 60 25.66 32.06 -9.95
CA THR A 60 24.74 33.11 -10.42
C THR A 60 23.79 32.57 -11.48
N LYS A 61 24.29 31.72 -12.38
CA LYS A 61 23.49 31.07 -13.43
C LYS A 61 22.50 30.07 -12.85
N LEU A 62 22.92 29.30 -11.85
CA LEU A 62 22.09 28.36 -11.09
C LEU A 62 20.94 29.09 -10.35
N ALA A 63 21.28 30.12 -9.58
CA ALA A 63 20.30 30.91 -8.84
C ALA A 63 19.29 31.57 -9.79
N ALA A 64 19.76 32.14 -10.90
CA ALA A 64 18.90 32.76 -11.91
C ALA A 64 18.03 31.71 -12.63
N ALA A 65 18.56 30.54 -12.96
CA ALA A 65 17.79 29.45 -13.55
C ALA A 65 16.66 28.98 -12.63
N LEU A 66 16.93 28.82 -11.33
CA LEU A 66 15.93 28.45 -10.33
C LEU A 66 14.84 29.53 -10.18
N ALA A 67 15.24 30.80 -10.13
CA ALA A 67 14.30 31.92 -10.04
C ALA A 67 13.37 32.01 -11.27
N ARG A 68 13.93 31.91 -12.49
CA ARG A 68 13.14 31.86 -13.73
C ARG A 68 12.18 30.69 -13.73
N TYR A 69 12.64 29.52 -13.28
CA TYR A 69 11.80 28.33 -13.21
C TYR A 69 10.64 28.49 -12.23
N ARG A 70 10.87 29.06 -11.04
CA ARG A 70 9.81 29.38 -10.08
C ARG A 70 8.77 30.34 -10.64
N ILE A 71 9.21 31.41 -11.31
CA ILE A 71 8.30 32.40 -11.93
C ILE A 71 7.49 31.73 -13.04
N LYS A 72 8.13 30.91 -13.89
CA LYS A 72 7.46 30.18 -14.98
C LYS A 72 6.33 29.28 -14.47
N HIS A 73 6.48 28.72 -13.28
CA HIS A 73 5.51 27.80 -12.66
C HIS A 73 4.65 28.44 -11.57
N ASP A 74 4.68 29.78 -11.43
CA ASP A 74 3.97 30.53 -10.38
C ASP A 74 4.19 29.97 -8.96
N ALA A 75 5.41 29.48 -8.70
CA ALA A 75 5.73 28.75 -7.48
C ALA A 75 6.26 29.68 -6.37
N LEU A 76 5.46 29.86 -5.31
CA LEU A 76 5.80 30.67 -4.13
C LEU A 76 7.12 30.25 -3.46
N SER A 77 7.46 28.96 -3.51
CA SER A 77 8.73 28.41 -3.04
C SER A 77 9.14 27.21 -3.88
N ILE A 78 10.36 26.71 -3.68
CA ILE A 78 10.85 25.49 -4.35
C ILE A 78 9.95 24.30 -4.03
N TYR A 79 9.41 24.25 -2.81
CA TYR A 79 8.45 23.21 -2.40
C TYR A 79 7.21 23.18 -3.31
N HIS A 80 6.69 24.35 -3.72
CA HIS A 80 5.51 24.47 -4.58
C HIS A 80 5.78 24.13 -6.05
N ILE A 81 7.02 23.79 -6.42
CA ILE A 81 7.32 23.21 -7.73
C ILE A 81 6.75 21.80 -7.85
N LEU A 82 6.70 21.07 -6.73
CA LEU A 82 6.15 19.72 -6.71
C LEU A 82 4.63 19.75 -6.84
N PRO A 83 4.02 18.82 -7.61
CA PRO A 83 2.58 18.67 -7.66
C PRO A 83 1.97 18.52 -6.27
N GLU A 84 0.74 19.00 -6.11
CA GLU A 84 0.03 18.92 -4.82
C GLU A 84 -0.08 17.48 -4.30
N THR A 85 -0.29 16.51 -5.19
CA THR A 85 -0.33 15.09 -4.84
C THR A 85 0.96 14.61 -4.16
N VAL A 86 2.12 15.03 -4.66
CA VAL A 86 3.44 14.70 -4.10
C VAL A 86 3.65 15.38 -2.75
N ARG A 87 3.28 16.65 -2.63
CA ARG A 87 3.37 17.40 -1.37
C ARG A 87 2.49 16.76 -0.28
N ASN A 88 1.27 16.35 -0.63
CA ASN A 88 0.38 15.65 0.29
C ASN A 88 0.92 14.27 0.65
N GLN A 89 1.55 13.57 -0.30
CA GLN A 89 2.22 12.30 -0.07
C GLN A 89 3.39 12.43 0.91
N GLU A 90 4.25 13.45 0.76
CA GLU A 90 5.35 13.76 1.68
C GLU A 90 4.84 14.09 3.10
N LEU A 91 3.77 14.89 3.21
CA LEU A 91 3.16 15.20 4.50
C LEU A 91 2.64 13.93 5.19
N ARG A 92 1.96 13.05 4.45
CA ARG A 92 1.54 11.74 4.97
C ARG A 92 2.73 10.89 5.38
N ALA A 93 3.81 10.84 4.59
CA ALA A 93 5.01 10.08 4.91
C ALA A 93 5.62 10.49 6.26
N SER A 94 5.62 11.78 6.60
CA SER A 94 6.16 12.29 7.87
C SER A 94 5.37 11.84 9.11
N THR A 95 4.08 11.58 8.94
CA THR A 95 3.14 11.21 10.02
C THR A 95 2.83 9.72 10.05
N LEU A 96 3.14 9.00 8.97
CA LEU A 96 2.81 7.59 8.81
C LEU A 96 3.44 6.74 9.93
N PRO A 97 2.63 6.02 10.72
CA PRO A 97 3.15 5.17 11.77
C PRO A 97 3.92 3.98 11.19
N LEU A 98 4.83 3.44 11.99
CA LEU A 98 5.63 2.28 11.65
C LEU A 98 4.87 1.01 12.03
N TYR A 99 4.76 0.09 11.10
CA TYR A 99 4.15 -1.22 11.31
C TYR A 99 5.24 -2.28 11.39
N ALA A 100 5.20 -3.13 12.41
CA ALA A 100 6.13 -4.23 12.56
C ALA A 100 5.44 -5.50 13.05
N TRP A 101 5.66 -6.63 12.37
CA TRP A 101 5.11 -7.92 12.79
C TRP A 101 6.05 -8.66 13.74
N ILE A 102 5.45 -9.47 14.62
CA ILE A 102 6.14 -10.29 15.62
C ILE A 102 6.53 -11.62 15.00
N ASN A 103 7.83 -11.91 15.02
CA ASN A 103 8.33 -13.20 14.59
C ASN A 103 8.13 -14.26 15.69
N THR A 104 6.97 -14.91 15.67
CA THR A 104 6.60 -15.95 16.63
C THR A 104 7.46 -17.21 16.57
N CYS A 105 8.29 -17.39 15.53
CA CYS A 105 9.31 -18.43 15.50
C CYS A 105 10.48 -18.16 16.46
N LYS A 106 10.67 -16.90 16.89
CA LYS A 106 11.82 -16.48 17.72
C LYS A 106 11.43 -15.97 19.10
N ILE A 107 10.24 -15.42 19.25
CA ILE A 107 9.79 -14.80 20.50
C ILE A 107 8.27 -14.88 20.62
N SER A 108 7.75 -15.07 21.83
CA SER A 108 6.30 -14.99 22.05
C SER A 108 5.83 -13.53 22.07
N PRO A 109 4.56 -13.24 21.71
CA PRO A 109 4.00 -11.91 21.83
C PRO A 109 4.12 -11.33 23.25
N GLU A 110 3.94 -12.16 24.28
CA GLU A 110 4.03 -11.78 25.69
C GLU A 110 5.45 -11.31 26.06
N GLU A 111 6.47 -12.01 25.56
CA GLU A 111 7.87 -11.64 25.76
C GLU A 111 8.23 -10.34 25.04
N VAL A 112 7.67 -10.11 23.84
CA VAL A 112 7.81 -8.82 23.13
C VAL A 112 7.23 -7.70 23.98
N TYR A 113 6.00 -7.86 24.49
CA TYR A 113 5.36 -6.83 25.33
C TYR A 113 6.14 -6.56 26.60
N TYR A 114 6.65 -7.60 27.25
CA TYR A 114 7.50 -7.46 28.44
C TYR A 114 8.81 -6.71 28.12
N SER A 115 9.48 -7.07 27.02
CA SER A 115 10.73 -6.43 26.58
C SER A 115 10.52 -4.95 26.24
N LEU A 116 9.45 -4.63 25.50
CA LEU A 116 9.06 -3.26 25.18
C LEU A 116 8.76 -2.45 26.44
N LYS A 117 7.98 -3.01 27.38
CA LYS A 117 7.68 -2.36 28.67
C LYS A 117 8.95 -2.09 29.48
N LYS A 118 9.89 -3.04 29.52
CA LYS A 118 11.20 -2.86 30.19
C LYS A 118 12.03 -1.73 29.57
N LYS A 119 11.90 -1.50 28.27
CA LYS A 119 12.54 -0.39 27.54
C LYS A 119 11.73 0.92 27.59
N GLY A 120 10.64 0.96 28.38
CA GLY A 120 9.82 2.14 28.60
C GLY A 120 8.69 2.35 27.58
N TYR A 121 8.40 1.37 26.72
CA TYR A 121 7.30 1.44 25.77
C TYR A 121 5.98 0.98 26.40
N ASN A 122 4.95 1.83 26.33
CA ASN A 122 3.63 1.54 26.90
C ASN A 122 2.63 1.11 25.82
N LYS A 123 1.84 0.08 26.12
CA LYS A 123 0.76 -0.37 25.23
C LYS A 123 -0.42 0.59 25.31
N VAL A 124 -0.87 1.09 24.17
CA VAL A 124 -2.04 1.98 24.02
C VAL A 124 -3.03 1.38 23.02
N THR A 125 -4.24 1.94 22.97
CA THR A 125 -5.28 1.55 22.00
C THR A 125 -5.05 2.17 20.63
N SER A 126 -4.43 3.36 20.58
CA SER A 126 -4.10 4.07 19.33
C SER A 126 -2.86 4.94 19.51
N VAL A 127 -1.98 4.91 18.50
CA VAL A 127 -0.70 5.64 18.49
C VAL A 127 -0.80 7.09 18.02
N LEU A 128 -2.01 7.67 18.00
CA LEU A 128 -2.23 9.06 17.59
C LEU A 128 -1.60 10.11 18.55
N HIS A 129 -1.12 9.70 19.73
CA HIS A 129 -0.48 10.58 20.71
C HIS A 129 1.02 10.68 20.40
N ILE A 130 1.52 11.89 20.15
CA ILE A 130 2.76 12.14 19.40
C ILE A 130 4.03 12.14 20.25
N ASP A 131 3.99 12.14 21.58
CA ASP A 131 5.20 12.46 22.37
C ASP A 131 5.69 11.36 23.33
N ASP A 132 5.08 10.17 23.31
CA ASP A 132 5.43 9.09 24.24
C ASP A 132 6.01 7.86 23.55
N LYS A 133 6.87 7.12 24.27
CA LYS A 133 7.26 5.75 23.90
C LYS A 133 6.05 4.85 24.06
N VAL A 134 5.25 4.73 23.00
CA VAL A 134 4.03 3.92 22.98
C VAL A 134 3.99 2.99 21.79
N TYR A 135 3.17 1.96 21.90
CA TYR A 135 2.83 1.08 20.79
C TYR A 135 1.38 0.60 20.90
N ALA A 136 0.75 0.29 19.77
CA ALA A 136 -0.55 -0.36 19.72
C ALA A 136 -0.45 -1.72 19.00
N VAL A 137 -1.44 -2.57 19.19
CA VAL A 137 -1.62 -3.79 18.38
C VAL A 137 -2.59 -3.46 17.26
N ASP A 138 -2.28 -3.88 16.04
CA ASP A 138 -3.14 -3.66 14.90
C ASP A 138 -4.48 -4.40 15.04
N GLN A 139 -5.54 -3.79 14.54
CA GLN A 139 -6.90 -4.32 14.68
C GLN A 139 -7.19 -5.43 13.66
N HIS A 140 -6.49 -5.41 12.51
CA HIS A 140 -6.67 -6.38 11.43
C HIS A 140 -5.72 -7.57 11.57
N CYS A 141 -4.48 -7.31 11.99
CA CYS A 141 -3.40 -8.29 12.07
C CYS A 141 -2.91 -8.44 13.53
N TYR A 142 -3.21 -9.58 14.16
CA TYR A 142 -3.02 -9.79 15.60
C TYR A 142 -1.56 -9.82 16.07
N ASP A 143 -0.62 -10.08 15.17
CA ASP A 143 0.82 -10.14 15.41
C ASP A 143 1.54 -8.86 14.93
N VAL A 144 0.81 -7.85 14.45
CA VAL A 144 1.37 -6.57 14.01
C VAL A 144 1.26 -5.53 15.11
N LEU A 145 2.38 -4.86 15.38
CA LEU A 145 2.49 -3.72 16.27
C LEU A 145 2.64 -2.43 15.48
N ILE A 146 2.06 -1.36 16.03
CA ILE A 146 2.08 -0.01 15.45
C ILE A 146 2.89 0.89 16.38
N PHE A 147 3.81 1.65 15.83
CA PHE A 147 4.65 2.62 16.55
C PHE A 147 4.58 4.01 15.91
N PRO A 148 4.71 5.10 16.68
CA PRO A 148 4.89 6.44 16.13
C PRO A 148 6.12 6.56 15.21
N SER A 149 6.01 7.39 14.16
CA SER A 149 7.05 7.56 13.12
C SER A 149 8.40 8.02 13.68
N HIS A 150 8.38 8.93 14.64
CA HIS A 150 9.59 9.53 15.23
C HIS A 150 10.46 8.52 16.01
N LEU A 151 9.91 7.37 16.41
CA LEU A 151 10.64 6.33 17.17
C LEU A 151 11.49 5.41 16.28
N LYS A 152 11.49 5.59 14.95
CA LYS A 152 12.17 4.69 14.00
C LYS A 152 13.63 4.42 14.37
N ASN A 153 14.40 5.47 14.62
CA ASN A 153 15.83 5.35 14.93
C ASN A 153 16.07 4.66 16.29
N ASP A 154 15.22 4.93 17.29
CA ASP A 154 15.29 4.26 18.58
C ASP A 154 14.97 2.77 18.45
N LEU A 155 13.93 2.43 17.67
CA LEU A 155 13.48 1.06 17.44
C LEU A 155 14.52 0.22 16.70
N LEU A 156 15.16 0.77 15.66
CA LEU A 156 16.23 0.07 14.93
C LEU A 156 17.42 -0.30 15.83
N ASN A 157 17.62 0.43 16.93
CA ASN A 157 18.70 0.17 17.87
C ASN A 157 18.37 -0.89 18.93
N ILE A 158 17.09 -1.27 19.07
CA ILE A 158 16.62 -2.28 20.02
C ILE A 158 16.88 -3.69 19.51
N ASP A 159 17.34 -4.58 20.40
CA ASP A 159 17.64 -5.98 20.11
C ASP A 159 16.49 -6.75 19.43
N LEU A 160 15.24 -6.38 19.72
CA LEU A 160 14.06 -6.94 19.03
C LEU A 160 14.13 -6.78 17.51
N PHE A 161 14.58 -5.62 17.01
CA PHE A 161 14.73 -5.40 15.57
C PHE A 161 16.04 -5.98 15.02
N LYS A 162 17.16 -5.79 15.74
CA LYS A 162 18.47 -6.32 15.33
C LYS A 162 18.49 -7.84 15.20
N GLU A 163 17.72 -8.54 16.03
CA GLU A 163 17.65 -10.00 16.03
C GLU A 163 16.47 -10.57 15.21
N TYR A 164 15.79 -9.77 14.37
CA TYR A 164 14.62 -10.20 13.58
C TYR A 164 13.48 -10.80 14.43
N LYS A 165 13.28 -10.29 15.65
CA LYS A 165 12.13 -10.62 16.50
C LYS A 165 10.93 -9.72 16.18
N LEU A 166 11.20 -8.46 15.82
CA LEU A 166 10.28 -7.53 15.20
C LEU A 166 10.83 -7.10 13.84
N ILE A 167 9.98 -7.07 12.82
CA ILE A 167 10.37 -6.71 11.46
C ILE A 167 9.41 -5.65 10.93
N PHE A 168 9.95 -4.52 10.45
CA PHE A 168 9.14 -3.51 9.79
C PHE A 168 8.58 -4.03 8.48
N GLN A 169 7.29 -3.82 8.26
CA GLN A 169 6.60 -4.20 7.03
C GLN A 169 5.41 -3.28 6.82
N ASP A 170 5.17 -2.92 5.57
CA ASP A 170 3.98 -2.14 5.23
C ASP A 170 2.68 -2.88 5.62
N LYS A 171 1.70 -2.13 6.14
CA LYS A 171 0.42 -2.70 6.58
C LYS A 171 -0.29 -3.45 5.45
N SER A 172 -0.24 -2.97 4.21
CA SER A 172 -0.87 -3.63 3.06
C SER A 172 -0.37 -5.07 2.88
N ARG A 173 0.94 -5.29 3.07
CA ARG A 173 1.57 -6.62 2.96
C ARG A 173 1.14 -7.52 4.10
N SER A 174 1.01 -6.99 5.31
CA SER A 174 0.48 -7.74 6.46
C SER A 174 -0.98 -8.16 6.21
N LEU A 175 -1.83 -7.25 5.76
CA LEU A 175 -3.22 -7.56 5.42
C LEU A 175 -3.33 -8.65 4.35
N ALA A 176 -2.46 -8.61 3.34
CA ALA A 176 -2.41 -9.60 2.29
C ALA A 176 -2.09 -11.01 2.82
N VAL A 177 -1.08 -11.14 3.68
CA VAL A 177 -0.71 -12.46 4.25
C VAL A 177 -1.74 -12.98 5.26
N HIS A 178 -2.37 -12.09 6.04
CA HIS A 178 -3.48 -12.47 6.92
C HIS A 178 -4.72 -12.90 6.15
N SER A 179 -5.00 -12.28 5.00
CA SER A 179 -6.10 -12.70 4.12
C SER A 179 -5.91 -14.13 3.64
N VAL A 180 -4.68 -14.50 3.25
CA VAL A 180 -4.33 -15.87 2.89
C VAL A 180 -4.47 -16.81 4.09
N ARG A 181 -3.94 -16.42 5.26
CA ARG A 181 -4.03 -17.23 6.49
C ARG A 181 -5.48 -17.57 6.85
N ALA A 182 -6.41 -16.64 6.69
CA ALA A 182 -7.83 -16.87 6.96
C ALA A 182 -8.46 -17.93 6.03
N LEU A 183 -7.95 -18.04 4.79
CA LEU A 183 -8.46 -18.94 3.75
C LEU A 183 -7.89 -20.37 3.85
N LEU A 184 -6.72 -20.54 4.46
CA LEU A 184 -6.02 -21.83 4.53
C LEU A 184 -6.71 -22.84 5.46
N ASN A 185 -6.53 -24.12 5.15
CA ASN A 185 -6.76 -25.24 6.07
C ASN A 185 -5.41 -25.82 6.53
N MET A 186 -5.46 -26.87 7.35
CA MET A 186 -4.28 -27.65 7.71
C MET A 186 -3.67 -28.27 6.45
N ASP A 187 -2.36 -28.16 6.30
CA ASP A 187 -1.54 -28.79 5.24
C ASP A 187 -1.77 -28.26 3.81
N ASP A 188 -2.51 -27.16 3.65
CA ASP A 188 -2.63 -26.46 2.37
C ASP A 188 -1.34 -25.70 2.05
N ASP A 189 -0.84 -25.84 0.81
CA ASP A 189 0.32 -25.07 0.35
C ASP A 189 -0.11 -23.73 -0.25
N ILE A 190 0.83 -22.79 -0.28
CA ILE A 190 0.62 -21.42 -0.74
C ILE A 190 1.57 -21.14 -1.90
N LEU A 191 1.08 -20.45 -2.93
CA LEU A 191 1.92 -19.86 -3.97
C LEU A 191 1.88 -18.34 -3.87
N MET A 192 3.01 -17.74 -3.53
CA MET A 192 3.17 -16.29 -3.54
C MET A 192 3.85 -15.86 -4.84
N VAL A 193 3.27 -14.84 -5.49
CA VAL A 193 3.68 -14.38 -6.81
C VAL A 193 4.09 -12.92 -6.73
N ASN A 194 5.25 -12.61 -7.33
CA ASN A 194 5.83 -11.26 -7.41
C ASN A 194 6.07 -10.63 -6.02
N THR A 195 6.49 -11.44 -5.05
CA THR A 195 6.85 -10.92 -3.72
C THR A 195 8.15 -10.14 -3.82
N GLY A 196 8.03 -8.81 -3.81
CA GLY A 196 9.18 -7.92 -3.79
C GLY A 196 9.97 -7.96 -2.46
N SER A 197 9.28 -8.10 -1.32
CA SER A 197 9.91 -8.19 0.00
C SER A 197 10.02 -9.63 0.53
N TRP A 198 11.25 -10.02 0.86
CA TRP A 198 11.53 -11.28 1.56
C TRP A 198 10.99 -11.32 2.98
N TYR A 199 10.76 -10.16 3.59
CA TYR A 199 10.10 -10.07 4.89
C TYR A 199 8.63 -10.45 4.79
N THR A 200 7.94 -10.10 3.71
CA THR A 200 6.54 -10.52 3.48
C THR A 200 6.43 -12.04 3.32
N VAL A 201 7.39 -12.67 2.63
CA VAL A 201 7.46 -14.13 2.52
C VAL A 201 7.71 -14.77 3.89
N ALA A 202 8.65 -14.22 4.66
CA ALA A 202 8.93 -14.69 6.01
C ALA A 202 7.73 -14.52 6.95
N HIS A 203 7.00 -13.42 6.85
CA HIS A 203 5.77 -13.18 7.60
C HIS A 203 4.73 -14.27 7.31
N MET A 204 4.51 -14.61 6.03
CA MET A 204 3.66 -15.76 5.65
C MET A 204 4.17 -17.08 6.26
N SER A 205 5.48 -17.31 6.24
CA SER A 205 6.11 -18.51 6.82
C SER A 205 5.86 -18.60 8.32
N VAL A 206 6.04 -17.51 9.05
CA VAL A 206 5.80 -17.43 10.50
C VAL A 206 4.32 -17.69 10.82
N LEU A 207 3.39 -17.07 10.09
CA LEU A 207 1.94 -17.29 10.25
C LEU A 207 1.49 -18.73 9.97
N THR A 208 2.29 -19.50 9.22
CA THR A 208 1.98 -20.86 8.80
C THR A 208 2.90 -21.91 9.40
N ASN A 209 3.83 -21.52 10.28
CA ASN A 209 4.88 -22.40 10.80
C ASN A 209 4.37 -23.57 11.63
N ASN A 210 3.20 -23.42 12.28
CA ASN A 210 2.54 -24.50 13.02
C ASN A 210 1.84 -25.52 12.11
N ASN A 211 1.79 -25.27 10.80
CA ASN A 211 1.17 -26.14 9.81
C ASN A 211 2.27 -26.82 8.98
N THR A 212 1.98 -27.97 8.36
CA THR A 212 2.92 -28.61 7.42
C THR A 212 2.97 -27.93 6.04
N SER A 213 2.31 -26.77 5.92
CA SER A 213 2.19 -25.96 4.72
C SER A 213 3.55 -25.52 4.18
N LYS A 214 3.74 -25.65 2.86
CA LYS A 214 4.86 -25.09 2.12
C LYS A 214 4.46 -23.79 1.44
N ILE A 215 5.41 -22.86 1.36
CA ILE A 215 5.26 -21.60 0.64
C ILE A 215 6.15 -21.65 -0.58
N PHE A 216 5.54 -21.67 -1.75
CA PHE A 216 6.20 -21.53 -3.03
C PHE A 216 6.26 -20.05 -3.39
N VAL A 217 7.42 -19.56 -3.80
CA VAL A 217 7.63 -18.16 -4.20
C VAL A 217 8.05 -18.11 -5.65
N CYS A 218 7.33 -17.37 -6.48
CA CYS A 218 7.54 -17.28 -7.93
C CYS A 218 7.65 -15.82 -8.40
N GLY A 219 8.31 -15.59 -9.54
CA GLY A 219 8.42 -14.27 -10.17
C GLY A 219 9.79 -13.61 -10.10
N LEU A 220 10.87 -14.37 -9.85
CA LEU A 220 12.22 -13.82 -9.69
C LEU A 220 13.19 -14.39 -10.72
N LYS A 221 13.87 -13.50 -11.44
CA LYS A 221 14.77 -13.85 -12.55
C LYS A 221 16.21 -14.16 -12.14
N SER A 222 16.63 -13.85 -10.92
CA SER A 222 18.06 -13.91 -10.53
C SER A 222 18.30 -14.85 -9.34
N GLN A 223 19.18 -15.83 -9.55
CA GLN A 223 19.66 -16.79 -8.53
C GLN A 223 20.84 -16.25 -7.71
N ALA A 224 21.47 -15.14 -8.13
CA ALA A 224 22.72 -14.67 -7.54
C ALA A 224 22.62 -14.28 -6.05
N LYS A 225 21.40 -14.02 -5.57
CA LYS A 225 21.15 -13.63 -4.16
C LYS A 225 20.74 -14.83 -3.28
N ASP A 226 20.49 -16.00 -3.83
CA ASP A 226 19.87 -17.14 -3.11
C ASP A 226 20.59 -17.59 -1.84
N PRO A 227 21.95 -17.61 -1.77
CA PRO A 227 22.65 -17.96 -0.53
C PRO A 227 22.34 -16.99 0.62
N ASP A 228 22.28 -15.69 0.33
CA ASP A 228 21.98 -14.66 1.34
C ASP A 228 20.52 -14.77 1.81
N LEU A 229 19.60 -15.08 0.90
CA LEU A 229 18.19 -15.32 1.24
C LEU A 229 18.01 -16.55 2.13
N LYS A 230 18.65 -17.67 1.80
CA LYS A 230 18.58 -18.88 2.63
C LYS A 230 19.13 -18.62 4.03
N ASN A 231 20.22 -17.85 4.12
CA ASN A 231 20.77 -17.39 5.41
C ASN A 231 19.77 -16.51 6.16
N LEU A 232 19.13 -15.56 5.47
CA LEU A 232 18.11 -14.68 6.05
C LEU A 232 16.91 -15.48 6.61
N PHE A 233 16.34 -16.41 5.84
CA PHE A 233 15.24 -17.26 6.31
C PHE A 233 15.66 -18.15 7.48
N THR A 234 16.88 -18.69 7.45
CA THR A 234 17.43 -19.47 8.57
C THR A 234 17.54 -18.61 9.83
N LYS A 235 18.06 -17.37 9.71
CA LYS A 235 18.14 -16.40 10.82
C LYS A 235 16.77 -16.01 11.38
N MET A 236 15.74 -15.96 10.53
CA MET A 236 14.35 -15.71 10.92
C MET A 236 13.63 -16.95 11.45
N GLY A 237 14.21 -18.15 11.30
CA GLY A 237 13.61 -19.41 11.74
C GLY A 237 12.60 -20.01 10.75
N CYS A 238 12.54 -19.50 9.52
CA CYS A 238 11.65 -19.95 8.46
C CYS A 238 12.22 -21.20 7.76
N LYS A 239 11.44 -22.29 7.72
CA LYS A 239 11.88 -23.59 7.17
C LYS A 239 11.03 -24.12 6.01
N ASN A 240 9.86 -23.55 5.79
CA ASN A 240 8.85 -24.06 4.85
C ASN A 240 8.78 -23.28 3.52
N ILE A 241 9.82 -22.50 3.18
CA ILE A 241 9.86 -21.67 1.97
C ILE A 241 10.61 -22.40 0.85
N GLN A 242 10.03 -22.39 -0.35
CA GLN A 242 10.62 -22.93 -1.58
C GLN A 242 10.57 -21.87 -2.69
N ILE A 243 11.73 -21.53 -3.25
CA ILE A 243 11.84 -20.52 -4.31
C ILE A 243 11.77 -21.21 -5.68
N LEU A 244 10.94 -20.68 -6.57
CA LEU A 244 10.79 -21.09 -7.96
C LEU A 244 11.40 -20.03 -8.88
N HIS A 245 12.51 -20.38 -9.55
CA HIS A 245 13.25 -19.49 -10.44
C HIS A 245 12.64 -19.43 -11.84
N GLU A 246 11.36 -19.13 -11.90
CA GLU A 246 10.60 -19.02 -13.13
C GLU A 246 9.71 -17.77 -13.08
N THR A 247 9.43 -17.21 -14.24
CA THR A 247 8.40 -16.19 -14.38
C THR A 247 7.05 -16.84 -14.16
N PHE A 248 6.18 -16.24 -13.34
CA PHE A 248 4.89 -16.81 -12.99
C PHE A 248 4.04 -17.21 -14.21
N LEU A 249 4.03 -16.39 -15.26
CA LEU A 249 3.27 -16.69 -16.48
C LEU A 249 3.76 -17.94 -17.23
N ASN A 250 4.99 -18.39 -16.99
CA ASN A 250 5.57 -19.59 -17.59
C ASN A 250 5.30 -20.85 -16.75
N THR A 251 4.87 -20.70 -15.50
CA THR A 251 4.60 -21.82 -14.61
C THR A 251 3.36 -22.56 -15.09
N GLU A 252 3.47 -23.88 -15.26
CA GLU A 252 2.34 -24.66 -15.73
C GLU A 252 1.28 -24.82 -14.62
N PRO A 253 0.00 -24.52 -14.88
CA PRO A 253 -1.08 -24.70 -13.90
C PRO A 253 -1.30 -26.14 -13.44
N LYS A 254 -0.69 -27.11 -14.15
CA LYS A 254 -0.72 -28.56 -13.86
C LYS A 254 0.60 -29.07 -13.27
N ASP A 255 1.53 -28.20 -12.89
CA ASP A 255 2.78 -28.59 -12.27
C ASP A 255 2.53 -29.52 -11.06
N HIS A 256 3.22 -30.66 -11.04
CA HIS A 256 3.12 -31.66 -9.99
C HIS A 256 3.61 -31.13 -8.63
N ARG A 257 4.56 -30.18 -8.62
CA ARG A 257 5.08 -29.52 -7.41
C ARG A 257 4.02 -28.69 -6.70
N LEU A 258 3.06 -28.15 -7.46
CA LEU A 258 2.06 -27.18 -6.98
C LEU A 258 0.67 -27.80 -6.75
N GLN A 259 0.53 -29.14 -6.79
CA GLN A 259 -0.78 -29.81 -6.66
C GLN A 259 -1.48 -29.59 -5.31
N LYS A 260 -0.69 -29.32 -4.26
CA LYS A 260 -1.18 -29.00 -2.92
C LYS A 260 -1.48 -27.52 -2.71
N VAL A 261 -1.12 -26.65 -3.65
CA VAL A 261 -1.39 -25.22 -3.53
C VAL A 261 -2.89 -24.98 -3.57
N LYS A 262 -3.44 -24.45 -2.47
CA LYS A 262 -4.86 -24.10 -2.35
C LYS A 262 -5.11 -22.60 -2.38
N VAL A 263 -4.13 -21.78 -2.03
CA VAL A 263 -4.27 -20.32 -2.06
C VAL A 263 -3.10 -19.71 -2.82
N ILE A 264 -3.41 -18.85 -3.78
CA ILE A 264 -2.42 -18.04 -4.49
C ILE A 264 -2.49 -16.62 -3.95
N LEU A 265 -1.37 -16.06 -3.54
CA LEU A 265 -1.23 -14.64 -3.22
C LEU A 265 -0.54 -13.94 -4.38
N LEU A 266 -1.29 -13.07 -5.06
CA LEU A 266 -0.80 -12.26 -6.17
C LEU A 266 -0.53 -10.83 -5.69
N LEU A 267 0.74 -10.44 -5.66
CA LEU A 267 1.23 -9.09 -5.35
C LEU A 267 1.83 -8.46 -6.62
N PRO A 268 1.01 -8.10 -7.62
CA PRO A 268 1.55 -7.63 -8.89
C PRO A 268 2.20 -6.25 -8.74
N HIS A 269 3.13 -5.94 -9.66
CA HIS A 269 3.61 -4.57 -9.80
C HIS A 269 2.46 -3.65 -10.19
N CYS A 270 2.39 -2.50 -9.52
CA CYS A 270 1.35 -1.49 -9.73
C CYS A 270 1.96 -0.09 -9.68
N SER A 271 1.15 0.95 -9.94
CA SER A 271 1.58 2.35 -9.87
C SER A 271 2.15 2.75 -8.50
N GLY A 272 1.73 2.10 -7.42
CA GLY A 272 2.20 2.38 -6.07
C GLY A 272 1.75 3.73 -5.49
N LEU A 273 0.84 4.47 -6.15
CA LEU A 273 0.36 5.78 -5.67
C LEU A 273 -0.37 5.77 -4.33
N GLY A 274 -0.76 4.59 -3.85
CA GLY A 274 -1.29 4.43 -2.50
C GLY A 274 -0.22 4.54 -1.40
N VAL A 275 1.06 4.46 -1.75
CA VAL A 275 2.16 4.48 -0.79
C VAL A 275 2.50 5.92 -0.41
N SER A 276 2.57 6.22 0.89
CA SER A 276 2.92 7.57 1.36
C SER A 276 4.43 7.83 1.29
N ASN A 277 5.27 6.86 1.65
CA ASN A 277 6.73 6.97 1.55
C ASN A 277 7.28 6.08 0.41
N PRO A 278 7.32 6.57 -0.84
CA PRO A 278 7.68 5.75 -1.99
C PRO A 278 9.14 5.28 -1.95
N VAL A 279 10.06 6.08 -1.40
CA VAL A 279 11.48 5.72 -1.29
C VAL A 279 11.66 4.52 -0.37
N GLU A 280 11.07 4.58 0.83
CA GLU A 280 11.14 3.49 1.79
C GLU A 280 10.46 2.22 1.27
N PHE A 281 9.33 2.37 0.58
CA PHE A 281 8.63 1.24 -0.03
C PHE A 281 9.46 0.57 -1.12
N ILE A 282 10.09 1.34 -2.02
CA ILE A 282 10.96 0.80 -3.08
C ILE A 282 12.16 0.06 -2.49
N LEU A 283 12.77 0.60 -1.44
CA LEU A 283 13.91 -0.04 -0.76
C LEU A 283 13.52 -1.34 -0.05
N ASN A 284 12.40 -1.33 0.67
CA ASN A 284 11.95 -2.47 1.48
C ASN A 284 11.32 -3.58 0.63
N GLU A 285 10.60 -3.21 -0.43
CA GLU A 285 9.88 -4.14 -1.30
C GLU A 285 10.63 -4.43 -2.61
N HIS A 286 11.87 -3.96 -2.77
CA HIS A 286 12.68 -4.18 -3.98
C HIS A 286 11.96 -3.86 -5.29
N GLU A 287 11.16 -2.80 -5.30
CA GLU A 287 10.40 -2.36 -6.47
C GLU A 287 11.28 -1.60 -7.47
N ASP A 288 10.73 -1.30 -8.65
CA ASP A 288 11.44 -0.56 -9.69
C ASP A 288 11.67 0.91 -9.29
N THR A 289 12.94 1.34 -9.33
CA THR A 289 13.33 2.76 -9.17
C THR A 289 12.66 3.68 -10.19
N GLY A 290 12.21 3.15 -11.33
CA GLY A 290 11.40 3.86 -12.32
C GLY A 290 10.10 4.44 -11.74
N LEU A 291 9.58 3.90 -10.64
CA LEU A 291 8.42 4.47 -9.93
C LEU A 291 8.69 5.88 -9.39
N LEU A 292 9.93 6.19 -8.97
CA LEU A 292 10.28 7.54 -8.48
C LEU A 292 10.03 8.63 -9.52
N LYS A 293 10.19 8.30 -10.80
CA LYS A 293 9.89 9.23 -11.89
C LYS A 293 8.41 9.56 -11.92
N ASP A 294 7.54 8.56 -11.84
CA ASP A 294 6.09 8.76 -11.86
C ASP A 294 5.63 9.51 -10.60
N PHE A 295 6.14 9.13 -9.42
CA PHE A 295 5.89 9.86 -8.18
C PHE A 295 6.28 11.33 -8.29
N SER A 296 7.43 11.66 -8.91
CA SER A 296 7.85 13.05 -9.09
C SER A 296 6.89 13.89 -9.94
N GLN A 297 6.15 13.24 -10.85
CA GLN A 297 5.14 13.89 -11.70
C GLN A 297 3.74 13.91 -11.06
N GLY A 298 3.60 13.33 -9.86
CA GLY A 298 2.34 13.30 -9.11
C GLY A 298 1.33 12.26 -9.58
N GLY A 299 1.73 11.34 -10.48
CA GLY A 299 0.85 10.32 -11.02
C GLY A 299 1.53 9.45 -12.09
N THR A 300 0.87 8.35 -12.44
CA THR A 300 1.30 7.46 -13.53
C THR A 300 0.64 7.92 -14.83
N SER A 301 1.37 7.91 -15.96
CA SER A 301 0.79 8.22 -17.26
C SER A 301 -0.26 7.18 -17.65
N GLU A 302 -1.28 7.58 -18.42
CA GLU A 302 -2.35 6.68 -18.86
C GLU A 302 -1.82 5.45 -19.61
N ASP A 303 -0.84 5.63 -20.51
CA ASP A 303 -0.21 4.53 -21.24
C ASP A 303 0.46 3.52 -20.31
N LYS A 304 1.20 4.00 -19.29
CA LYS A 304 1.88 3.13 -18.34
C LYS A 304 0.88 2.45 -17.42
N LEU A 305 -0.17 3.16 -16.99
CA LEU A 305 -1.26 2.60 -16.18
C LEU A 305 -1.96 1.47 -16.94
N HIS A 306 -2.27 1.68 -18.22
CA HIS A 306 -2.87 0.65 -19.07
C HIS A 306 -1.98 -0.59 -19.22
N ILE A 307 -0.67 -0.40 -19.41
CA ILE A 307 0.30 -1.51 -19.49
C ILE A 307 0.33 -2.29 -18.16
N LEU A 308 0.40 -1.61 -17.02
CA LEU A 308 0.40 -2.24 -15.70
C LEU A 308 -0.90 -3.02 -15.44
N ALA A 309 -2.06 -2.40 -15.68
CA ALA A 309 -3.36 -3.05 -15.54
C ALA A 309 -3.51 -4.28 -16.44
N GLN A 310 -2.99 -4.23 -17.68
CA GLN A 310 -3.00 -5.36 -18.60
C GLN A 310 -2.10 -6.51 -18.10
N GLN A 311 -0.90 -6.20 -17.59
CA GLN A 311 -0.01 -7.20 -16.99
C GLN A 311 -0.62 -7.84 -15.73
N GLN A 312 -1.27 -7.03 -14.88
CA GLN A 312 -2.00 -7.51 -13.70
C GLN A 312 -3.14 -8.45 -14.09
N TYR A 313 -3.91 -8.10 -15.13
CA TYR A 313 -4.96 -8.95 -15.68
C TYR A 313 -4.43 -10.30 -16.19
N GLU A 314 -3.31 -10.29 -16.93
CA GLU A 314 -2.67 -11.53 -17.42
C GLU A 314 -2.22 -12.42 -16.27
N GLN A 315 -1.64 -11.85 -15.20
CA GLN A 315 -1.25 -12.59 -14.02
C GLN A 315 -2.45 -13.15 -13.26
N LEU A 316 -3.50 -12.34 -13.04
CA LEU A 316 -4.70 -12.78 -12.33
C LEU A 316 -5.42 -13.91 -13.08
N THR A 317 -5.60 -13.75 -14.39
CA THR A 317 -6.21 -14.80 -15.24
C THR A 317 -5.34 -16.05 -15.31
N HIS A 318 -4.01 -15.93 -15.31
CA HIS A 318 -3.11 -17.07 -15.21
C HIS A 318 -3.25 -17.79 -13.86
N ALA A 319 -3.32 -17.07 -12.73
CA ALA A 319 -3.57 -17.65 -11.41
C ALA A 319 -4.88 -18.44 -11.36
N MET A 320 -5.93 -17.95 -12.04
CA MET A 320 -7.22 -18.64 -12.11
C MET A 320 -7.17 -19.97 -12.88
N LYS A 321 -6.14 -20.22 -13.71
CA LYS A 321 -5.96 -21.51 -14.42
C LYS A 321 -5.50 -22.65 -13.50
N PHE A 322 -4.96 -22.36 -12.31
CA PHE A 322 -4.48 -23.39 -11.38
C PHE A 322 -5.64 -24.18 -10.78
N THR A 323 -5.99 -25.32 -11.37
CA THR A 323 -7.20 -26.12 -11.05
C THR A 323 -7.29 -26.66 -9.62
N LYS A 324 -6.18 -26.64 -8.86
CA LYS A 324 -6.15 -27.04 -7.45
C LYS A 324 -6.27 -25.87 -6.45
N ALA A 325 -6.03 -24.64 -6.90
CA ALA A 325 -6.18 -23.44 -6.09
C ALA A 325 -7.66 -23.15 -5.79
N GLN A 326 -8.05 -23.08 -4.53
CA GLN A 326 -9.43 -22.78 -4.13
C GLN A 326 -9.67 -21.27 -4.03
N ALA A 327 -8.61 -20.49 -3.79
CA ALA A 327 -8.69 -19.04 -3.70
C ALA A 327 -7.48 -18.34 -4.31
N VAL A 328 -7.71 -17.13 -4.80
CA VAL A 328 -6.68 -16.17 -5.20
C VAL A 328 -6.92 -14.88 -4.41
N VAL A 329 -5.90 -14.44 -3.68
CA VAL A 329 -5.86 -13.14 -3.02
C VAL A 329 -5.07 -12.20 -3.92
N TYR A 330 -5.71 -11.14 -4.39
CA TYR A 330 -5.10 -10.10 -5.22
C TYR A 330 -4.95 -8.83 -4.41
N CYS A 331 -3.73 -8.30 -4.31
CA CYS A 331 -3.41 -7.13 -3.49
C CYS A 331 -2.57 -6.11 -4.26
N THR A 332 -2.99 -4.86 -4.30
CA THR A 332 -2.20 -3.74 -4.86
C THR A 332 -2.03 -2.63 -3.82
N CYS A 333 -1.07 -1.73 -4.10
CA CYS A 333 -0.90 -0.45 -3.40
C CYS A 333 -1.28 0.71 -4.33
N SER A 334 -2.29 0.51 -5.18
CA SER A 334 -2.78 1.50 -6.14
C SER A 334 -4.08 2.15 -5.66
N VAL A 335 -4.27 3.42 -6.03
CA VAL A 335 -5.54 4.13 -5.87
C VAL A 335 -6.38 4.13 -7.16
N TYR A 336 -5.84 3.61 -8.26
CA TYR A 336 -6.50 3.61 -9.57
C TYR A 336 -7.47 2.43 -9.70
N PRO A 337 -8.75 2.69 -10.02
CA PRO A 337 -9.71 1.61 -10.28
C PRO A 337 -9.30 0.70 -11.45
N GLU A 338 -8.54 1.23 -12.40
CA GLU A 338 -7.99 0.53 -13.56
C GLU A 338 -7.08 -0.63 -13.17
N GLU A 339 -6.35 -0.51 -12.06
CA GLU A 339 -5.48 -1.56 -11.49
C GLU A 339 -6.19 -2.41 -10.43
N ASN A 340 -7.36 -1.96 -9.96
CA ASN A 340 -8.06 -2.53 -8.83
C ASN A 340 -9.31 -3.29 -9.30
N GLU A 341 -10.48 -2.65 -9.21
CA GLU A 341 -11.76 -3.27 -9.51
C GLU A 341 -11.89 -3.66 -10.98
N ALA A 342 -11.35 -2.85 -11.89
CA ALA A 342 -11.44 -3.10 -13.32
C ALA A 342 -10.72 -4.40 -13.71
N VAL A 343 -9.52 -4.62 -13.19
CA VAL A 343 -8.76 -5.88 -13.41
C VAL A 343 -9.55 -7.08 -12.91
N VAL A 344 -10.07 -7.01 -11.68
CA VAL A 344 -10.78 -8.13 -11.06
C VAL A 344 -12.10 -8.43 -11.79
N LYS A 345 -12.89 -7.41 -12.12
CA LYS A 345 -14.14 -7.57 -12.87
C LYS A 345 -13.88 -8.16 -14.24
N LYS A 346 -12.91 -7.61 -14.99
CA LYS A 346 -12.51 -8.12 -16.31
C LYS A 346 -12.06 -9.59 -16.22
N ALA A 347 -11.27 -9.96 -15.22
CA ALA A 347 -10.81 -11.35 -15.04
C ALA A 347 -11.96 -12.33 -14.74
N LEU A 348 -12.96 -11.90 -13.97
CA LEU A 348 -14.14 -12.71 -13.66
C LEU A 348 -15.12 -12.81 -14.84
N GLU A 349 -15.25 -11.76 -15.65
CA GLU A 349 -16.11 -11.73 -16.85
C GLU A 349 -15.57 -12.62 -17.96
N PHE A 350 -14.26 -12.61 -18.20
CA PHE A 350 -13.60 -13.36 -19.28
C PHE A 350 -12.96 -14.67 -18.81
N GLN A 351 -13.45 -15.24 -17.70
CA GLN A 351 -12.96 -16.54 -17.24
C GLN A 351 -13.33 -17.65 -18.22
N ASP A 352 -12.39 -18.56 -18.48
CA ASP A 352 -12.60 -19.67 -19.40
C ASP A 352 -13.51 -20.74 -18.78
N LEU A 353 -14.81 -20.66 -19.09
CA LEU A 353 -15.84 -21.61 -18.69
C LEU A 353 -15.67 -23.00 -19.36
N GLY A 354 -14.74 -23.15 -20.31
CA GLY A 354 -14.46 -24.42 -20.99
C GLY A 354 -13.63 -25.41 -20.16
N ILE A 355 -13.04 -24.97 -19.06
CA ILE A 355 -12.35 -25.85 -18.12
C ILE A 355 -13.42 -26.58 -17.28
N LYS A 356 -13.34 -27.91 -17.12
CA LYS A 356 -14.22 -28.73 -16.25
C LYS A 356 -14.11 -28.42 -14.74
N VAL A 357 -13.73 -27.20 -14.38
CA VAL A 357 -13.47 -26.74 -13.02
C VAL A 357 -14.41 -25.57 -12.76
N GLN A 358 -14.94 -25.53 -11.53
CA GLN A 358 -15.89 -24.51 -11.12
C GLN A 358 -15.30 -23.08 -11.31
N PRO A 359 -16.12 -22.12 -11.77
CA PRO A 359 -15.68 -20.76 -11.98
C PRO A 359 -15.26 -20.11 -10.67
N TYR A 360 -14.48 -19.03 -10.78
CA TYR A 360 -14.22 -18.15 -9.65
C TYR A 360 -15.35 -17.13 -9.51
N ARG A 361 -15.61 -16.76 -8.26
CA ARG A 361 -16.46 -15.64 -7.90
C ARG A 361 -15.75 -14.73 -6.92
N LEU A 362 -16.17 -13.47 -6.89
CA LEU A 362 -15.74 -12.51 -5.88
C LEU A 362 -16.37 -12.86 -4.53
N SER A 363 -15.52 -13.07 -3.53
CA SER A 363 -15.90 -13.29 -2.14
C SER A 363 -15.70 -12.03 -1.32
N PRO A 364 -16.52 -11.81 -0.26
CA PRO A 364 -16.30 -10.72 0.68
C PRO A 364 -14.91 -10.77 1.32
N PRO A 365 -14.42 -9.63 1.85
CA PRO A 365 -13.19 -9.61 2.64
C PRO A 365 -13.24 -10.62 3.78
N VAL A 366 -12.13 -11.33 3.98
CA VAL A 366 -11.97 -12.31 5.06
C VAL A 366 -11.35 -11.73 6.32
N LEU A 367 -10.90 -10.47 6.23
CA LEU A 367 -10.37 -9.70 7.34
C LEU A 367 -11.52 -9.05 8.13
N PRO A 368 -11.33 -8.77 9.43
CA PRO A 368 -12.30 -8.00 10.19
C PRO A 368 -12.45 -6.59 9.59
N LEU A 369 -13.68 -6.11 9.46
CA LEU A 369 -13.97 -4.74 9.07
C LEU A 369 -14.06 -3.91 10.35
N CYS A 370 -13.03 -3.12 10.63
CA CYS A 370 -12.78 -2.52 11.94
C CYS A 370 -13.40 -1.11 12.08
N SER A 371 -13.93 -0.54 10.99
CA SER A 371 -14.54 0.80 11.00
C SER A 371 -15.77 0.89 10.07
N LEU A 372 -16.66 1.85 10.34
CA LEU A 372 -17.81 2.14 9.46
C LEU A 372 -17.37 2.53 8.04
N LYS A 373 -16.23 3.20 7.90
CA LYS A 373 -15.63 3.54 6.61
C LYS A 373 -15.26 2.29 5.84
N GLU A 374 -14.58 1.34 6.48
CA GLU A 374 -14.24 0.04 5.86
C GLU A 374 -15.48 -0.74 5.46
N ILE A 375 -16.52 -0.77 6.30
CA ILE A 375 -17.79 -1.44 5.97
C ILE A 375 -18.41 -0.83 4.71
N HIS A 376 -18.47 0.51 4.62
CA HIS A 376 -19.02 1.19 3.45
C HIS A 376 -18.18 0.92 2.19
N LEU A 377 -16.87 1.02 2.32
CA LEU A 377 -15.91 0.74 1.24
C LEU A 377 -15.86 -0.75 0.84
N SER A 378 -16.48 -1.65 1.59
CA SER A 378 -16.54 -3.09 1.30
C SER A 378 -17.89 -3.58 0.78
N THR A 379 -18.81 -2.66 0.46
CA THR A 379 -20.17 -3.00 -0.02
C THR A 379 -20.16 -3.86 -1.29
N ASP A 380 -19.18 -3.67 -2.15
CA ASP A 380 -18.98 -4.41 -3.40
C ASP A 380 -18.00 -5.58 -3.26
N LYS A 381 -17.79 -6.07 -2.02
CA LYS A 381 -16.95 -7.21 -1.64
C LYS A 381 -15.44 -7.03 -1.81
N PHE A 382 -14.97 -5.80 -2.07
CA PHE A 382 -13.55 -5.48 -2.02
C PHE A 382 -13.14 -4.96 -0.64
N PHE A 383 -11.87 -5.08 -0.29
CA PHE A 383 -11.31 -4.40 0.88
C PHE A 383 -10.45 -3.23 0.40
N ARG A 384 -10.73 -2.03 0.91
CA ARG A 384 -10.04 -0.81 0.54
C ARG A 384 -9.59 -0.05 1.77
N MET A 385 -8.36 0.44 1.71
CA MET A 385 -7.85 1.46 2.61
C MET A 385 -7.36 2.61 1.76
N GLU A 386 -7.84 3.81 2.06
CA GLU A 386 -7.35 5.02 1.41
C GLU A 386 -6.08 5.53 2.12
N PRO A 387 -5.11 6.11 1.38
CA PRO A 387 -3.90 6.59 2.00
C PRO A 387 -4.17 7.84 2.84
N SER A 388 -3.76 7.78 4.09
CA SER A 388 -3.99 8.82 5.10
C SER A 388 -2.76 8.97 6.01
N GLY A 389 -2.79 9.89 6.97
CA GLY A 389 -1.69 10.05 7.93
C GLY A 389 -1.42 8.84 8.83
N ILE A 390 -2.28 7.82 8.82
CA ILE A 390 -2.14 6.62 9.66
C ILE A 390 -1.87 5.33 8.87
N THR A 391 -2.10 5.31 7.56
CA THR A 391 -1.95 4.09 6.74
C THR A 391 -1.70 4.45 5.30
N ASN A 392 -0.93 3.59 4.62
CA ASN A 392 -0.87 3.58 3.18
C ASN A 392 -2.17 3.02 2.58
N GLY A 393 -2.37 3.34 1.31
CA GLY A 393 -3.48 2.84 0.52
C GLY A 393 -3.27 1.38 0.15
N CYS A 394 -4.35 0.60 0.21
CA CYS A 394 -4.33 -0.82 -0.08
C CYS A 394 -5.65 -1.23 -0.72
N PHE A 395 -5.57 -2.01 -1.79
CA PHE A 395 -6.72 -2.70 -2.36
C PHE A 395 -6.49 -4.21 -2.27
N LEU A 396 -7.51 -4.92 -1.77
CA LEU A 396 -7.50 -6.36 -1.58
C LEU A 396 -8.79 -6.96 -2.13
N SER A 397 -8.66 -8.03 -2.90
CA SER A 397 -9.79 -8.83 -3.37
C SER A 397 -9.53 -10.32 -3.17
N VAL A 398 -10.61 -11.04 -2.84
CA VAL A 398 -10.57 -12.49 -2.62
C VAL A 398 -11.46 -13.16 -3.66
N LEU A 399 -10.85 -13.88 -4.58
CA LEU A 399 -11.55 -14.69 -5.55
C LEU A 399 -11.55 -16.12 -5.03
N THR A 400 -12.72 -16.75 -4.92
CA THR A 400 -12.84 -18.15 -4.51
C THR A 400 -13.55 -18.95 -5.58
N ARG A 401 -13.12 -20.20 -5.80
CA ARG A 401 -13.88 -21.11 -6.65
C ARG A 401 -15.23 -21.43 -6.05
N GLU A 402 -16.22 -21.59 -6.93
CA GLU A 402 -17.50 -22.13 -6.51
C GLU A 402 -17.34 -23.57 -6.05
N ARG A 403 -18.08 -23.93 -5.00
CA ARG A 403 -18.09 -25.32 -4.51
C ARG A 403 -19.04 -26.09 -5.41
N ASP A 404 -18.65 -27.32 -5.75
CA ASP A 404 -19.57 -28.22 -6.42
C ASP A 404 -20.75 -28.50 -5.47
N PRO A 405 -22.00 -28.16 -5.85
CA PRO A 405 -23.17 -28.45 -5.03
C PRO A 405 -23.38 -29.96 -4.82
N SER A 406 -22.71 -30.81 -5.62
CA SER A 406 -22.71 -32.27 -5.50
C SER A 406 -21.78 -32.78 -4.39
N GLU A 407 -20.70 -32.05 -4.07
CA GLU A 407 -19.85 -32.30 -2.91
C GLU A 407 -20.55 -31.77 -1.65
N THR A 408 -21.59 -32.47 -1.22
CA THR A 408 -22.18 -32.23 0.10
C THR A 408 -21.14 -32.58 1.16
N VAL A 409 -20.46 -31.55 1.67
CA VAL A 409 -19.58 -31.68 2.83
C VAL A 409 -20.45 -32.18 3.99
N SER A 410 -20.13 -33.34 4.55
CA SER A 410 -20.89 -33.86 5.69
C SER A 410 -20.81 -32.87 6.86
N VAL A 411 -21.88 -32.75 7.64
CA VAL A 411 -21.89 -31.87 8.83
C VAL A 411 -20.73 -32.20 9.77
N ARG A 412 -20.32 -33.47 9.82
CA ARG A 412 -19.13 -33.90 10.57
C ARG A 412 -17.84 -33.26 10.06
N ASP A 413 -17.66 -33.14 8.75
CA ASP A 413 -16.45 -32.52 8.17
C ASP A 413 -16.45 -31.00 8.35
N VAL A 414 -17.63 -30.37 8.39
CA VAL A 414 -17.76 -28.94 8.74
C VAL A 414 -17.39 -28.73 10.20
N LEU A 415 -17.92 -29.55 11.11
CA LEU A 415 -17.62 -29.47 12.54
C LEU A 415 -16.16 -29.81 12.83
N ALA A 416 -15.59 -30.82 12.19
CA ALA A 416 -14.18 -31.17 12.33
C ALA A 416 -13.28 -30.01 11.86
N ARG A 417 -13.62 -29.36 10.74
CA ARG A 417 -12.90 -28.16 10.28
C ARG A 417 -13.07 -26.97 11.23
N ALA A 418 -14.27 -26.74 11.75
CA ALA A 418 -14.51 -25.68 12.72
C ALA A 418 -13.74 -25.92 14.03
N ALA A 419 -13.70 -27.16 14.52
CA ALA A 419 -12.88 -27.56 15.68
C ALA A 419 -11.39 -27.39 15.39
N ALA A 420 -10.90 -27.83 14.24
CA ALA A 420 -9.51 -27.65 13.83
C ALA A 420 -9.11 -26.17 13.70
N LYS A 421 -10.06 -25.30 13.35
CA LYS A 421 -9.87 -23.83 13.34
C LYS A 421 -10.10 -23.16 14.70
N GLY A 422 -10.31 -23.93 15.77
CA GLY A 422 -10.55 -23.39 17.12
C GLY A 422 -11.90 -22.68 17.30
N LEU A 423 -12.82 -22.79 16.32
CA LEU A 423 -14.13 -22.14 16.36
C LEU A 423 -15.13 -22.87 17.28
N LEU A 424 -14.81 -24.09 17.72
CA LEU A 424 -15.66 -24.92 18.60
C LEU A 424 -15.06 -25.12 19.99
N ASP A 425 -14.15 -24.25 20.43
CA ASP A 425 -13.49 -24.39 21.73
C ASP A 425 -14.54 -24.40 22.87
N GLY A 426 -14.64 -25.52 23.60
CA GLY A 426 -15.66 -25.75 24.64
C GLY A 426 -16.85 -26.66 24.26
N ILE A 427 -16.92 -27.20 23.04
CA ILE A 427 -17.96 -28.17 22.63
C ILE A 427 -17.34 -29.57 22.55
N GLU A 428 -17.57 -30.41 23.56
CA GLU A 428 -17.21 -31.82 23.49
C GLU A 428 -18.13 -32.55 22.50
N LEU A 429 -17.60 -32.90 21.33
CA LEU A 429 -18.27 -33.84 20.43
C LEU A 429 -18.30 -35.21 21.12
N GLY A 430 -19.49 -35.61 21.60
CA GLY A 430 -19.70 -36.91 22.24
C GLY A 430 -19.23 -38.05 21.33
N LYS A 431 -18.09 -38.68 21.69
CA LYS A 431 -17.67 -39.94 21.09
C LYS A 431 -18.74 -40.99 21.41
N SER A 432 -19.27 -41.67 20.41
CA SER A 432 -20.17 -42.80 20.62
C SER A 432 -19.47 -43.88 21.43
N SER A 433 -19.99 -44.15 22.62
CA SER A 433 -19.45 -45.15 23.54
C SER A 433 -19.68 -46.54 22.97
N LYS A 434 -18.66 -47.17 22.38
CA LYS A 434 -18.60 -48.64 22.33
C LYS A 434 -18.31 -49.13 23.76
N ARG A 435 -19.26 -49.90 24.30
CA ARG A 435 -19.18 -50.65 25.55
C ARG A 435 -17.86 -51.43 25.64
N GLU A 436 -17.06 -51.20 26.67
CA GLU A 436 -16.42 -52.28 27.44
C GLU A 436 -15.99 -51.83 28.85
N ARG A 437 -15.89 -52.80 29.75
CA ARG A 437 -16.14 -52.74 31.20
C ARG A 437 -15.04 -52.06 32.05
N LYS A 438 -15.50 -51.25 33.02
CA LYS A 438 -15.03 -51.00 34.41
C LYS A 438 -13.59 -51.37 34.81
N LYS A 439 -12.82 -50.36 35.28
CA LYS A 439 -12.14 -50.33 36.60
C LYS A 439 -11.80 -48.87 37.03
N LYS A 440 -11.65 -48.67 38.34
CA LYS A 440 -11.91 -47.46 39.16
C LYS A 440 -10.67 -46.55 39.43
N LYS A 441 -10.94 -45.23 39.60
CA LYS A 441 -10.26 -44.17 40.42
C LYS A 441 -8.84 -43.73 39.97
N SER A 442 -8.43 -42.45 40.01
CA SER A 442 -8.71 -41.34 40.95
C SER A 442 -8.56 -39.92 40.32
N LYS A 443 -9.32 -38.96 40.86
CA LYS A 443 -9.31 -37.50 40.59
C LYS A 443 -8.15 -36.77 41.29
N ILE A 444 -7.59 -35.73 40.65
CA ILE A 444 -7.13 -34.47 41.27
C ILE A 444 -7.60 -33.32 40.36
N SER A 445 -8.09 -32.24 40.98
CA SER A 445 -8.81 -31.11 40.38
C SER A 445 -8.24 -29.77 40.84
N LEU A 446 -8.32 -28.74 39.98
CA LEU A 446 -8.62 -27.30 40.21
C LEU A 446 -7.71 -26.36 39.37
N PRO A 447 -8.09 -25.10 39.07
CA PRO A 447 -9.43 -24.48 39.00
C PRO A 447 -9.73 -23.72 37.67
N LYS A 448 -11.01 -23.46 37.43
CA LYS A 448 -11.55 -22.55 36.40
C LYS A 448 -11.78 -21.14 36.95
N ALA A 449 -11.77 -20.12 36.08
CA ALA A 449 -12.47 -18.84 36.24
C ALA A 449 -12.91 -18.31 34.83
N PRO A 450 -13.80 -17.30 34.73
CA PRO A 450 -15.25 -17.48 34.62
C PRO A 450 -15.82 -17.16 33.22
N THR A 451 -16.98 -17.76 32.94
CA THR A 451 -17.79 -17.59 31.72
C THR A 451 -18.86 -16.51 31.89
N SER A 452 -19.11 -15.74 30.83
CA SER A 452 -20.38 -15.04 30.59
C SER A 452 -20.78 -15.20 29.11
N ASP A 453 -22.07 -15.51 28.93
CA ASP A 453 -22.93 -15.31 27.76
C ASP A 453 -22.80 -16.21 26.51
N ASN A 454 -22.51 -17.51 26.69
CA ASN A 454 -22.58 -18.49 25.57
C ASN A 454 -23.55 -19.68 25.78
N SER A 455 -24.26 -19.72 26.92
CA SER A 455 -25.14 -20.84 27.32
C SER A 455 -26.29 -21.11 26.32
N GLY A 456 -26.90 -20.05 25.77
CA GLY A 456 -28.07 -20.16 24.88
C GLY A 456 -27.72 -20.60 23.45
N ILE A 457 -26.49 -20.38 22.99
CA ILE A 457 -26.02 -20.82 21.67
C ILE A 457 -25.55 -22.28 21.75
N GLN A 458 -24.87 -22.64 22.84
CA GLN A 458 -24.41 -24.00 23.10
C GLN A 458 -25.56 -25.03 23.16
N THR A 459 -26.68 -24.67 23.79
CA THR A 459 -27.88 -25.52 23.85
C THR A 459 -28.53 -25.71 22.47
N LYS A 460 -28.62 -24.65 21.66
CA LYS A 460 -29.16 -24.72 20.29
C LYS A 460 -28.31 -25.56 19.34
N ILE A 461 -26.98 -25.49 19.46
CA ILE A 461 -26.07 -26.31 18.66
C ILE A 461 -26.18 -27.79 19.08
N ALA A 462 -26.20 -28.09 20.37
CA ALA A 462 -26.36 -29.46 20.87
C ALA A 462 -27.73 -30.07 20.49
N GLU A 463 -28.79 -29.27 20.54
CA GLU A 463 -30.15 -29.70 20.15
C GLU A 463 -30.24 -29.98 18.64
N PHE A 464 -29.62 -29.14 17.80
CA PHE A 464 -29.52 -29.38 16.36
C PHE A 464 -28.78 -30.67 16.04
N LEU A 465 -27.63 -30.91 16.68
CA LEU A 465 -26.84 -32.14 16.50
C LEU A 465 -27.62 -33.40 16.86
N ASN A 466 -28.35 -33.37 17.98
CA ASN A 466 -29.20 -34.50 18.39
C ASN A 466 -30.33 -34.76 17.39
N ARG A 467 -30.93 -33.70 16.84
CA ARG A 467 -32.01 -33.81 15.85
C ARG A 467 -31.53 -34.44 14.55
N GLU A 468 -30.30 -34.15 14.14
CA GLU A 468 -29.71 -34.68 12.91
C GLU A 468 -29.25 -36.14 13.05
N THR A 469 -28.72 -36.54 14.22
CA THR A 469 -28.46 -37.96 14.52
C THR A 469 -29.73 -38.80 14.54
N ASN A 470 -30.85 -38.24 15.01
CA ASN A 470 -32.14 -38.94 15.04
C ASN A 470 -32.78 -39.03 13.65
N ALA A 471 -32.58 -38.03 12.79
CA ALA A 471 -33.07 -38.03 11.42
C ALA A 471 -32.37 -39.08 10.53
N ASN A 472 -31.06 -39.33 10.76
CA ASN A 472 -30.30 -40.34 10.04
C ASN A 472 -30.55 -41.78 10.51
N ALA A 473 -31.06 -41.98 11.73
CA ALA A 473 -31.43 -43.30 12.23
C ALA A 473 -32.75 -43.84 11.61
N ASN A 474 -33.63 -42.95 11.16
CA ASN A 474 -34.97 -43.31 10.67
C ASN A 474 -35.09 -43.41 9.14
N ARG A 475 -33.99 -43.35 8.38
CA ARG A 475 -34.02 -43.36 6.90
C ARG A 475 -33.56 -44.67 6.27
N SER A 476 -33.47 -45.73 7.08
CA SER A 476 -33.03 -47.05 6.65
C SER A 476 -34.11 -48.10 6.89
N GLU A 477 -35.30 -47.92 6.33
CA GLU A 477 -36.20 -49.04 6.03
C GLU A 477 -37.31 -48.63 5.06
N THR A 478 -37.56 -49.51 4.08
CA THR A 478 -38.66 -49.56 3.09
C THR A 478 -38.41 -48.94 1.71
N LEU A 479 -37.98 -49.82 0.79
CA LEU A 479 -38.14 -49.68 -0.67
C LEU A 479 -39.21 -50.68 -1.16
N THR A 480 -39.95 -50.26 -2.20
CA THR A 480 -40.76 -51.04 -3.17
C THR A 480 -42.16 -51.55 -2.77
N THR A 481 -43.21 -51.01 -3.42
CA THR A 481 -44.25 -51.79 -4.13
C THR A 481 -45.03 -50.92 -5.13
N LYS A 482 -45.50 -51.55 -6.21
CA LYS A 482 -46.06 -50.94 -7.42
C LYS A 482 -47.59 -50.69 -7.35
N THR A 483 -48.04 -49.79 -8.23
CA THR A 483 -49.27 -49.80 -9.08
C THR A 483 -50.51 -48.97 -8.68
N SER A 484 -50.95 -48.18 -9.67
CA SER A 484 -52.33 -47.89 -10.15
C SER A 484 -52.92 -46.47 -9.96
N LEU A 485 -53.31 -45.90 -11.11
CA LEU A 485 -54.08 -44.68 -11.38
C LEU A 485 -55.58 -44.87 -11.03
N PRO A 486 -56.38 -43.79 -10.82
CA PRO A 486 -57.13 -43.24 -11.96
C PRO A 486 -57.30 -41.70 -12.02
N GLN A 487 -57.22 -41.24 -13.28
CA GLN A 487 -57.78 -40.07 -13.95
C GLN A 487 -58.79 -39.15 -13.21
N LYS A 488 -58.67 -37.83 -13.44
CA LYS A 488 -59.70 -37.05 -14.19
C LYS A 488 -59.25 -35.64 -14.64
N LYS A 489 -59.30 -35.48 -15.96
CA LYS A 489 -59.71 -34.33 -16.81
C LYS A 489 -58.92 -33.02 -16.84
N ALA A 490 -58.40 -32.78 -18.03
CA ALA A 490 -57.96 -31.53 -18.64
C ALA A 490 -59.10 -30.81 -19.37
N THR A 491 -58.91 -29.50 -19.60
CA THR A 491 -59.30 -28.69 -20.78
C THR A 491 -58.62 -27.31 -20.60
N SER A 492 -57.58 -26.93 -21.36
CA SER A 492 -57.57 -26.31 -22.72
C SER A 492 -58.30 -24.95 -22.77
N ALA A 493 -57.86 -23.86 -23.42
CA ALA A 493 -56.72 -23.49 -24.26
C ALA A 493 -56.81 -21.98 -24.60
N ALA A 494 -55.75 -21.44 -25.23
CA ALA A 494 -55.72 -20.34 -26.22
C ALA A 494 -55.97 -18.87 -25.75
N SER A 495 -54.95 -18.00 -25.76
CA SER A 495 -54.59 -16.98 -26.79
C SER A 495 -55.69 -15.93 -27.08
N SER A 496 -55.49 -14.61 -27.02
CA SER A 496 -54.54 -13.80 -27.78
C SER A 496 -54.60 -12.30 -27.38
N SER A 497 -53.62 -11.56 -27.89
CA SER A 497 -53.24 -10.13 -27.82
C SER A 497 -54.25 -9.06 -28.27
N GLN A 498 -54.20 -7.84 -27.69
CA GLN A 498 -53.78 -6.57 -28.34
C GLN A 498 -54.02 -5.27 -27.51
N VAL A 499 -52.95 -4.47 -27.38
CA VAL A 499 -52.80 -3.00 -27.59
C VAL A 499 -53.84 -1.99 -27.04
N ARG A 500 -53.40 -1.05 -26.18
CA ARG A 500 -53.47 0.44 -26.35
C ARG A 500 -52.95 1.24 -25.12
N LYS A 501 -52.07 2.20 -25.38
CA LYS A 501 -51.78 3.47 -24.64
C LYS A 501 -51.97 4.62 -25.68
N PRO A 502 -51.97 5.95 -25.38
CA PRO A 502 -51.58 6.68 -24.14
C PRO A 502 -52.50 7.89 -23.76
N GLY A 503 -52.19 8.60 -22.65
CA GLY A 503 -52.72 9.95 -22.34
C GLY A 503 -52.06 10.60 -21.11
N LYS A 504 -51.55 11.84 -21.25
CA LYS A 504 -50.72 12.63 -20.32
C LYS A 504 -51.53 13.42 -19.24
N PRO A 505 -50.89 13.94 -18.17
CA PRO A 505 -51.52 14.74 -17.10
C PRO A 505 -51.47 16.27 -17.33
N ALA A 506 -52.32 17.01 -16.60
CA ALA A 506 -52.43 18.47 -16.58
C ALA A 506 -52.22 19.06 -15.16
N THR A 507 -52.16 20.38 -15.09
CA THR A 507 -51.27 21.23 -14.27
C THR A 507 -52.02 22.13 -13.24
N ASN A 508 -51.44 22.32 -12.04
CA ASN A 508 -51.41 23.53 -11.14
C ASN A 508 -52.72 24.21 -10.61
N PRO A 509 -52.66 25.22 -9.69
CA PRO A 509 -51.81 25.47 -8.47
C PRO A 509 -52.60 26.07 -7.25
N LEU A 510 -51.98 26.25 -6.06
CA LEU A 510 -52.06 27.47 -5.19
C LEU A 510 -51.36 27.32 -3.81
N VAL A 511 -50.71 28.42 -3.36
CA VAL A 511 -50.00 28.69 -2.08
C VAL A 511 -50.95 29.44 -1.11
N PRO A 512 -50.68 29.61 0.20
CA PRO A 512 -50.00 30.85 0.67
C PRO A 512 -49.08 30.76 1.91
N THR A 513 -48.43 31.92 2.11
CA THR A 513 -47.31 32.48 2.89
C THR A 513 -47.44 32.66 4.43
N PHE A 514 -46.28 32.65 5.14
CA PHE A 514 -45.80 33.26 6.42
C PHE A 514 -46.73 33.93 7.47
N MET A 515 -46.34 33.81 8.77
CA MET A 515 -46.09 34.92 9.74
C MET A 515 -45.46 34.47 11.09
N LYS A 516 -44.72 35.39 11.74
CA LYS A 516 -43.89 35.31 12.97
C LYS A 516 -44.69 35.34 14.30
N ASN A 517 -44.10 34.86 15.42
CA ASN A 517 -43.85 35.69 16.63
C ASN A 517 -43.12 34.96 17.80
N THR A 518 -42.49 35.80 18.62
CA THR A 518 -41.42 35.60 19.62
C THR A 518 -41.93 35.63 21.08
N ALA A 519 -41.23 35.00 22.04
CA ALA A 519 -41.11 35.46 23.45
C ALA A 519 -39.97 34.72 24.23
N HIS A 520 -39.21 35.47 25.06
CA HIS A 520 -38.00 35.10 25.83
C HIS A 520 -38.27 35.19 27.40
N PRO A 521 -37.28 35.26 28.35
CA PRO A 521 -36.59 34.17 29.08
C PRO A 521 -36.40 34.40 30.62
N ARG A 522 -35.56 33.57 31.32
CA ARG A 522 -34.62 33.81 32.49
C ARG A 522 -34.73 32.80 33.67
N PRO A 523 -33.73 32.65 34.59
CA PRO A 523 -32.38 33.26 34.69
C PRO A 523 -31.17 32.30 35.02
N CYS A 524 -30.00 32.68 34.48
CA CYS A 524 -28.64 32.80 35.05
C CYS A 524 -28.06 31.82 36.10
N GLU A 525 -26.88 31.24 35.79
CA GLU A 525 -25.72 31.23 36.71
C GLU A 525 -24.38 31.28 35.94
N ARG A 526 -23.40 32.00 36.51
CA ARG A 526 -22.10 32.41 35.93
C ARG A 526 -21.00 31.39 36.23
N GLN A 527 -20.05 31.21 35.30
CA GLN A 527 -18.63 31.04 35.63
C GLN A 527 -17.72 31.51 34.47
N THR A 528 -16.55 31.99 34.85
CA THR A 528 -15.71 33.03 34.22
C THR A 528 -14.65 32.51 33.25
N ASN A 529 -14.51 33.17 32.10
CA ASN A 529 -13.38 33.03 31.16
C ASN A 529 -12.43 34.25 31.27
N PHE A 530 -11.13 34.01 31.36
CA PHE A 530 -10.08 35.00 31.11
C PHE A 530 -9.39 34.68 29.77
N ILE A 531 -9.70 35.44 28.72
CA ILE A 531 -8.92 35.47 27.47
C ILE A 531 -8.72 36.93 27.06
N ARG A 532 -7.44 37.27 26.83
CA ARG A 532 -6.89 38.58 26.44
C ARG A 532 -7.23 38.89 24.96
N PRO A 533 -7.68 40.10 24.59
CA PRO A 533 -7.99 40.42 23.19
C PRO A 533 -6.71 40.68 22.37
N ARG A 534 -6.69 40.11 21.16
CA ARG A 534 -5.66 40.31 20.11
C ARG A 534 -6.11 41.49 19.21
N PRO A 535 -5.22 42.34 18.69
CA PRO A 535 -5.63 43.54 17.95
C PRO A 535 -6.12 43.21 16.54
N GLU A 536 -7.12 43.97 16.09
CA GLU A 536 -7.71 43.94 14.74
C GLU A 536 -6.71 44.41 13.67
N ASP A 537 -6.50 43.59 12.63
CA ASP A 537 -5.75 43.97 11.44
C ASP A 537 -6.56 45.00 10.63
N ARG A 538 -6.12 46.26 10.66
CA ARG A 538 -6.57 47.30 9.71
C ARG A 538 -6.00 46.99 8.34
N VAL A 539 -6.85 46.54 7.42
CA VAL A 539 -6.53 46.44 6.00
C VAL A 539 -6.44 47.85 5.40
N ILE A 540 -5.24 48.27 5.00
CA ILE A 540 -5.01 49.51 4.24
C ILE A 540 -5.11 49.16 2.74
N ALA A 541 -6.10 49.73 2.05
CA ALA A 541 -6.20 49.63 0.60
C ALA A 541 -5.12 50.51 -0.07
N LEU A 542 -4.18 49.88 -0.78
CA LEU A 542 -3.21 50.60 -1.61
C LEU A 542 -3.87 51.04 -2.93
N LYS A 543 -3.67 52.30 -3.32
CA LYS A 543 -4.16 52.83 -4.60
C LYS A 543 -3.42 52.17 -5.77
N PRO A 544 -4.09 51.92 -6.92
CA PRO A 544 -3.41 51.40 -8.11
C PRO A 544 -2.37 52.40 -8.62
N ILE A 545 -1.18 51.89 -8.94
CA ILE A 545 -0.13 52.65 -9.65
C ILE A 545 -0.19 52.24 -11.11
N GLU A 546 -0.36 53.22 -11.99
CA GLU A 546 -0.36 53.03 -13.44
C GLU A 546 1.10 52.86 -13.91
N ILE A 547 1.44 51.68 -14.45
CA ILE A 547 2.76 51.39 -15.01
C ILE A 547 2.71 51.64 -16.50
N VAL A 548 3.33 52.72 -16.97
CA VAL A 548 3.51 52.99 -18.40
C VAL A 548 4.79 52.31 -18.88
N LEU A 549 4.64 51.33 -19.78
CA LEU A 549 5.78 50.68 -20.46
C LEU A 549 6.19 51.50 -21.70
N PRO A 550 7.49 51.61 -22.02
CA PRO A 550 7.95 52.31 -23.21
C PRO A 550 7.53 51.58 -24.50
N PRO A 551 7.35 52.30 -25.63
CA PRO A 551 6.78 51.74 -26.85
C PRO A 551 7.71 50.69 -27.49
N VAL A 552 7.14 49.53 -27.78
CA VAL A 552 7.81 48.43 -28.50
C VAL A 552 7.74 48.73 -30.00
N MET A 553 8.91 48.92 -30.64
CA MET A 553 9.00 48.93 -32.10
C MET A 553 9.02 47.50 -32.62
N LEU A 554 7.95 47.08 -33.28
CA LEU A 554 7.88 45.81 -34.01
C LEU A 554 8.38 46.01 -35.45
N PRO A 555 9.24 45.11 -35.98
CA PRO A 555 9.57 45.11 -37.40
C PRO A 555 8.32 44.74 -38.22
N SER A 556 7.98 45.60 -39.18
CA SER A 556 6.87 45.41 -40.12
C SER A 556 7.04 44.15 -40.98
N SER A 557 6.05 43.27 -40.96
CA SER A 557 5.88 42.18 -41.92
C SER A 557 5.25 42.69 -43.23
N SER A 558 5.90 42.44 -44.37
CA SER A 558 5.24 42.49 -45.68
C SER A 558 4.45 41.19 -45.93
N PRO A 559 3.34 41.23 -46.69
CA PRO A 559 2.53 40.05 -46.95
C PRO A 559 2.95 39.40 -48.27
N HIS A 560 3.17 38.08 -48.29
CA HIS A 560 2.70 37.16 -49.33
C HIS A 560 2.95 35.72 -48.87
N GLY A 561 1.89 34.92 -48.91
CA GLY A 561 1.84 33.59 -48.33
C GLY A 561 2.39 32.49 -49.23
N ILE A 562 2.48 31.29 -48.67
CA ILE A 562 1.82 30.05 -49.12
C ILE A 562 2.32 28.89 -48.24
N LYS A 563 1.40 27.98 -47.93
CA LYS A 563 1.56 26.76 -47.16
C LYS A 563 2.53 25.78 -47.84
N SER A 564 3.30 25.01 -47.08
CA SER A 564 3.04 23.57 -46.82
C SER A 564 4.32 22.75 -46.49
N GLN A 565 4.10 21.71 -45.69
CA GLN A 565 4.86 20.44 -45.56
C GLN A 565 6.09 20.34 -44.61
N ILE A 566 5.84 19.62 -43.50
CA ILE A 566 6.67 18.60 -42.83
C ILE A 566 7.04 17.48 -43.86
N PRO A 567 8.06 16.57 -43.73
CA PRO A 567 9.01 16.21 -42.64
C PRO A 567 10.50 16.20 -43.16
N THR A 568 11.59 15.75 -42.51
CA THR A 568 11.87 14.47 -41.83
C THR A 568 13.32 14.49 -41.29
N GLN A 569 13.57 13.64 -40.30
CA GLN A 569 14.89 13.25 -39.76
C GLN A 569 15.94 12.96 -40.84
N HIS A 570 17.22 13.23 -40.56
CA HIS A 570 18.31 12.23 -40.62
C HIS A 570 19.63 12.82 -40.09
N PHE A 571 20.18 12.12 -39.11
CA PHE A 571 21.56 12.26 -38.62
C PHE A 571 22.57 11.97 -39.73
N TYR A 572 23.66 12.74 -39.81
CA TYR A 572 24.99 12.22 -40.16
C TYR A 572 26.10 13.04 -39.48
N TYR A 573 26.93 12.32 -38.72
CA TYR A 573 28.21 12.79 -38.19
C TYR A 573 29.23 12.93 -39.33
N HIS A 574 30.03 14.01 -39.32
CA HIS A 574 31.36 13.98 -39.91
C HIS A 574 32.38 14.70 -39.03
N TRP A 575 33.34 13.91 -38.55
CA TRP A 575 34.59 14.33 -37.94
C TRP A 575 35.59 14.70 -39.04
N VAL A 576 36.23 15.87 -38.93
CA VAL A 576 37.61 16.07 -39.43
C VAL A 576 38.34 16.95 -38.42
N GLY A 577 39.53 16.48 -38.03
CA GLY A 577 40.37 16.95 -36.94
C GLY A 577 41.19 18.22 -37.20
N PRO A 578 42.25 18.45 -36.40
CA PRO A 578 42.54 19.73 -35.78
C PRO A 578 43.59 20.56 -36.54
N LYS A 579 43.58 21.88 -36.34
CA LYS A 579 44.76 22.71 -36.58
C LYS A 579 45.01 23.68 -35.42
N THR A 580 46.19 23.50 -34.87
CA THR A 580 47.00 24.34 -33.98
C THR A 580 47.00 25.82 -34.35
N GLY A 581 46.96 26.69 -33.32
CA GLY A 581 47.26 28.11 -33.42
C GLY A 581 47.82 28.64 -32.10
N TYR A 582 49.06 29.12 -32.17
CA TYR A 582 49.92 29.59 -31.08
C TYR A 582 49.40 30.88 -30.40
N PHE A 583 49.68 30.97 -29.08
CA PHE A 583 49.95 32.12 -28.22
C PHE A 583 49.28 33.49 -28.48
N THR A 584 48.72 34.06 -27.41
CA THR A 584 49.13 35.39 -26.90
C THR A 584 48.60 35.63 -25.49
N SER A 585 49.52 35.87 -24.54
CA SER A 585 49.23 36.56 -23.29
C SER A 585 49.06 38.06 -23.59
N PRO A 586 48.33 38.83 -22.76
CA PRO A 586 49.09 39.70 -21.87
C PRO A 586 48.47 39.97 -20.47
N SER A 587 49.37 39.97 -19.48
CA SER A 587 49.56 40.93 -18.38
C SER A 587 48.35 41.50 -17.61
N ILE A 588 48.23 41.00 -16.37
CA ILE A 588 48.18 41.73 -15.09
C ILE A 588 48.17 43.27 -15.17
N THR A 589 47.13 43.88 -14.61
CA THR A 589 47.25 45.12 -13.82
C THR A 589 46.50 44.98 -12.49
N ARG A 590 47.28 45.07 -11.41
CA ARG A 590 46.79 45.22 -10.02
C ARG A 590 46.33 46.66 -9.82
N ARG A 591 45.15 46.85 -9.22
CA ARG A 591 44.87 47.99 -8.34
C ARG A 591 44.08 47.48 -7.14
N GLY A 592 44.70 47.56 -5.98
CA GLY A 592 44.08 47.19 -4.71
C GLY A 592 43.38 48.38 -4.09
N GLU A 593 42.28 48.11 -3.40
CA GLU A 593 41.79 48.91 -2.27
C GLU A 593 41.33 47.95 -1.17
N LYS A 594 41.73 48.27 0.06
CA LYS A 594 41.58 47.52 1.31
C LYS A 594 40.33 47.98 2.09
N PRO A 595 39.92 47.28 3.16
CA PRO A 595 38.52 47.04 3.53
C PRO A 595 37.97 47.98 4.62
N LYS A 596 36.65 47.95 4.81
CA LYS A 596 35.96 48.45 6.02
C LYS A 596 35.29 47.30 6.78
N GLU A 597 35.83 47.06 7.98
CA GLU A 597 35.19 46.55 9.22
C GLU A 597 33.89 47.33 9.54
N ASN A 598 32.89 46.91 10.35
CA ASN A 598 32.59 45.78 11.23
C ASN A 598 31.08 45.88 11.57
N LEU A 599 30.35 44.78 11.76
CA LEU A 599 29.22 44.66 12.71
C LEU A 599 28.87 43.17 12.93
N PRO A 600 28.56 42.73 14.17
CA PRO A 600 28.57 41.33 14.55
C PRO A 600 27.19 40.68 14.37
N SER A 601 27.13 39.49 13.77
CA SER A 601 25.96 38.62 13.84
C SER A 601 26.32 37.30 14.51
N PHE A 602 25.71 37.07 15.67
CA PHE A 602 25.78 35.82 16.42
C PHE A 602 25.26 34.63 15.58
N PRO A 603 25.96 33.48 15.52
CA PRO A 603 25.43 32.30 14.86
C PRO A 603 24.52 31.53 15.83
N PHE A 604 23.22 31.45 15.49
CA PHE A 604 22.35 30.42 16.04
C PHE A 604 22.82 29.06 15.49
N ARG A 605 23.53 28.29 16.32
CA ARG A 605 23.73 26.84 16.10
C ARG A 605 22.38 26.14 16.23
N ARG A 606 21.89 25.53 15.16
CA ARG A 606 20.93 24.42 15.22
C ARG A 606 21.63 23.12 14.78
N PRO A 607 21.24 21.97 15.36
CA PRO A 607 22.00 20.74 15.25
C PRO A 607 21.87 20.12 13.86
N ARG A 608 22.99 19.67 13.30
CA ARG A 608 23.02 18.80 12.12
C ARG A 608 22.66 17.37 12.56
N PRO A 609 21.62 16.74 12.00
CA PRO A 609 21.63 15.28 11.88
C PRO A 609 22.56 14.93 10.71
N TRP A 610 23.19 13.76 10.75
CA TRP A 610 24.11 13.23 9.72
C TRP A 610 25.55 13.72 9.82
N LEU A 611 26.23 13.25 10.87
CA LEU A 611 27.54 12.59 10.76
C LEU A 611 27.48 11.34 11.63
#